data_AF-A0A352KCH4-F1
#
_entry.id   AF-A0A352KCH4-F1
#
_cell.length_a   1.000
_cell.length_b   1.000
_cell.length_c   1.000
_cell.angle_alpha   90.00
_cell.angle_beta   90.00
_cell.angle_gamma   90.00
#
_symmetry.space_group_name_H-M   'P 1'
#
loop_
_entity.id
_entity.type
_entity.pdbx_description
1 polymer ?
#
loop_
_entity_poly.entity_id
_entity_poly.type
_entity_poly.pdbx_seq_one_letter_code
_entity_poly.pdbx_strand_id
1 'polypeptide(L)' 'MSLLRSAMTVGAATMLSRVLGFVRDILMAAMVGAGPVADAFFVAFKLPNLFRRLFAEGAFNAAFIPLFSGRLESQG' A
#
# COMPACT_ATOMS: atom_id res chain seq x y z
N MET A 1 -5.79 19.62 12.43
CA MET A 1 -6.22 18.25 12.76
C MET A 1 -5.27 17.69 13.80
N SER A 2 -5.75 17.10 14.90
CA SER A 2 -4.83 16.49 15.87
C SER A 2 -4.14 15.27 15.25
N LEU A 3 -2.85 15.08 15.53
CA LEU A 3 -2.07 13.93 15.06
C LEU A 3 -2.74 12.61 15.39
N LEU A 4 -3.37 12.52 16.57
CA LEU A 4 -4.13 11.34 17.01
C LEU A 4 -5.28 11.01 16.06
N ARG A 5 -6.06 12.02 15.63
CA ARG A 5 -7.17 11.79 14.69
C ARG A 5 -6.65 11.31 13.34
N SER A 6 -5.58 11.91 12.81
CA SER A 6 -4.98 11.48 11.54
C SER A 6 -4.42 10.06 11.61
N ALA A 7 -3.72 9.72 12.70
CA ALA A 7 -3.18 8.38 12.92
C ALA A 7 -4.29 7.32 12.99
N MET A 8 -5.38 7.62 13.70
CA MET A 8 -6.54 6.73 13.78
C MET A 8 -7.21 6.52 12.42
N THR A 9 -7.38 7.57 11.61
CA THR A 9 -8.00 7.45 10.27
C THR A 9 -7.14 6.57 9.35
N VAL A 10 -5.83 6.81 9.29
CA VAL A 10 -4.91 6.01 8.45
C VAL A 10 -4.79 4.58 8.96
N GLY A 11 -4.71 4.39 10.29
CA GLY A 11 -4.68 3.08 10.92
C GLY A 11 -5.93 2.26 10.62
N ALA A 12 -7.12 2.87 10.73
CA ALA A 12 -8.39 2.23 10.40
C ALA A 12 -8.47 1.83 8.92
N ALA A 13 -8.08 2.73 8.00
CA ALA A 13 -8.02 2.44 6.57
C ALA A 13 -7.03 1.28 6.26
N THR A 14 -5.90 1.24 6.96
CA THR A 14 -4.90 0.17 6.83
C THR A 14 -5.45 -1.17 7.31
N MET A 15 -6.13 -1.19 8.46
CA MET A 15 -6.75 -2.40 9.00
C MET A 15 -7.84 -2.93 8.08
N LEU A 16 -8.71 -2.05 7.59
CA LEU A 16 -9.75 -2.43 6.63
C LEU A 16 -9.13 -3.05 5.37
N SER A 17 -8.07 -2.44 4.84
CA SER A 17 -7.34 -2.97 3.67
C SER A 17 -6.74 -4.36 3.93
N ARG A 18 -6.23 -4.62 5.15
CA ARG A 18 -5.71 -5.94 5.54
C ARG A 18 -6.80 -6.99 5.61
N VAL A 19 -7.97 -6.65 6.17
CA VAL A 19 -9.13 -7.55 6.21
C VAL A 19 -9.58 -7.89 4.80
N LEU A 20 -9.71 -6.90 3.91
CA LEU A 20 -10.06 -7.12 2.51
C LEU A 20 -9.02 -7.98 1.78
N GLY A 21 -7.73 -7.76 2.03
CA GLY A 21 -6.65 -8.60 1.50
C GLY A 21 -6.75 -10.05 1.98
N PHE A 22 -7.09 -10.27 3.24
CA PHE A 22 -7.29 -11.62 3.79
C PHE A 22 -8.51 -12.31 3.16
N VAL A 23 -9.62 -11.59 2.97
CA VAL A 23 -10.79 -12.11 2.26
C VAL A 23 -10.43 -12.51 0.82
N ARG A 24 -9.66 -11.68 0.11
CA ARG A 24 -9.14 -12.04 -1.23
C ARG A 24 -8.35 -13.35 -1.18
N ASP A 25 -7.50 -13.54 -0.18
CA ASP A 25 -6.67 -14.75 -0.08
C ASP A 25 -7.52 -16.00 0.17
N ILE A 26 -8.58 -15.90 1.00
CA ILE A 26 -9.58 -16.97 1.17
C ILE A 26 -10.26 -17.30 -0.16
N LEU A 27 -10.70 -16.27 -0.89
CA LEU A 27 -11.37 -16.42 -2.17
C LEU A 27 -10.46 -17.06 -3.24
N MET A 28 -9.18 -16.68 -3.27
CA MET A 28 -8.17 -17.31 -4.13
C MET A 28 -7.99 -18.78 -3.78
N ALA A 29 -7.89 -19.12 -2.49
CA ALA A 29 -7.77 -20.50 -2.05
C ALA A 29 -9.03 -21.33 -2.39
N ALA A 30 -10.22 -20.77 -2.24
CA ALA A 30 -11.48 -21.46 -2.51
C ALA A 30 -11.78 -21.66 -4.01
N MET A 31 -11.46 -20.67 -4.85
CA MET A 31 -11.80 -20.71 -6.28
C MET A 31 -10.68 -21.24 -7.17
N VAL A 32 -9.42 -20.88 -6.87
CA VAL A 32 -8.25 -21.26 -7.69
C VAL A 32 -7.53 -22.46 -7.11
N GLY A 33 -7.52 -22.59 -5.77
CA GLY A 33 -6.81 -23.66 -5.08
C GLY A 33 -5.29 -23.52 -5.15
N ALA A 34 -4.57 -24.52 -4.64
CA ALA A 34 -3.12 -24.59 -4.75
C ALA A 34 -2.73 -25.22 -6.10
N GLY A 35 -1.92 -24.52 -6.89
CA GLY A 35 -1.44 -25.03 -8.17
C GLY A 35 -0.75 -23.97 -9.03
N PRO A 36 -0.29 -24.35 -10.24
CA PRO A 36 0.54 -23.50 -11.09
C PRO A 36 -0.09 -22.14 -11.44
N VAL A 37 -1.42 -22.08 -11.53
CA VAL A 37 -2.17 -20.84 -11.81
C VAL A 37 -2.08 -19.86 -10.63
N ALA A 38 -2.24 -20.36 -9.40
CA ALA A 38 -2.11 -19.56 -8.19
C ALA A 38 -0.68 -19.03 -8.04
N ASP A 39 0.32 -19.88 -8.29
CA ASP A 39 1.73 -19.49 -8.24
C ASP A 39 2.06 -18.40 -9.27
N ALA A 40 1.58 -18.56 -10.50
CA ALA A 40 1.75 -17.55 -11.55
C ALA A 40 1.11 -16.21 -11.16
N PHE A 41 -0.12 -16.24 -10.61
CA PHE A 41 -0.80 -15.04 -10.12
C PHE A 41 0.01 -14.35 -9.01
N PHE A 42 0.47 -15.08 -8.00
CA PHE A 42 1.22 -14.50 -6.89
C PHE A 42 2.57 -13.94 -7.34
N VAL A 43 3.27 -14.61 -8.26
CA VAL A 43 4.51 -14.10 -8.84
C VAL A 43 4.24 -12.80 -9.62
N ALA A 44 3.24 -12.78 -10.49
CA ALA A 44 2.87 -11.59 -11.25
C ALA A 44 2.48 -10.43 -10.32
N PHE A 45 1.73 -10.72 -9.26
CA PHE A 45 1.25 -9.71 -8.30
C PHE A 45 2.37 -9.10 -7.45
N LYS A 46 3.54 -9.76 -7.31
CA LYS A 46 4.70 -9.19 -6.60
C LYS A 46 5.23 -7.93 -7.28
N LEU A 47 5.22 -7.88 -8.62
CA LEU A 47 5.83 -6.77 -9.35
C LEU A 47 5.09 -5.43 -9.07
N PRO A 48 3.76 -5.30 -9.27
CA PRO A 48 3.03 -4.10 -8.88
C PRO A 48 3.15 -3.78 -7.38
N ASN A 49 3.15 -4.81 -6.53
CA ASN A 49 3.31 -4.59 -5.09
C ASN A 49 4.68 -4.01 -4.75
N LEU A 50 5.75 -4.42 -5.44
CA LEU A 50 7.07 -3.83 -5.25
C LEU A 50 7.04 -2.33 -5.53
N PHE A 51 6.45 -1.91 -6.65
CA PHE A 51 6.27 -0.49 -6.97
C PHE A 51 5.45 0.24 -5.89
N ARG A 52 4.33 -0.35 -5.45
CA ARG A 52 3.53 0.23 -4.35
C ARG A 52 4.35 0.42 -3.08
N ARG A 53 5.20 -0.53 -2.71
CA ARG A 53 6.08 -0.43 -1.54
C ARG A 53 7.13 0.67 -1.70
N LEU A 54 7.76 0.76 -2.87
CA LEU A 54 8.78 1.76 -3.15
C LEU A 54 8.22 3.19 -3.18
N PHE A 55 7.08 3.40 -3.82
CA PHE A 55 6.55 4.75 -4.09
C PHE A 55 5.46 5.20 -3.14
N ALA A 56 4.64 4.30 -2.58
CA ALA A 56 3.48 4.67 -1.78
C ALA A 56 3.62 4.40 -0.27
N GLU A 57 4.45 3.46 0.16
CA GLU A 57 4.58 3.10 1.59
C GLU A 57 5.52 4.01 2.40
N GLY A 58 6.21 4.97 1.76
CA GLY A 58 6.84 6.08 2.48
C GLY A 58 8.23 6.49 2.01
N ALA A 59 8.99 5.63 1.33
CA ALA A 59 10.35 5.97 0.91
C ALA A 59 10.36 7.18 -0.05
N PHE A 60 9.45 7.21 -1.02
CA PHE A 60 9.28 8.37 -1.89
C PHE A 60 8.77 9.60 -1.12
N ASN A 61 7.75 9.46 -0.27
CA ASN A 61 7.21 10.59 0.50
C ASN A 61 8.25 11.23 1.42
N ALA A 62 9.13 10.43 2.04
CA ALA A 62 10.18 10.92 2.93
C ALA A 62 11.21 11.81 2.21
N ALA A 63 11.51 11.52 0.94
CA ALA A 63 12.41 12.34 0.12
C ALA A 63 11.66 13.49 -0.58
N PHE A 64 10.47 13.23 -1.11
CA PHE A 64 9.72 14.17 -1.94
C PHE A 64 9.09 15.31 -1.12
N ILE A 65 8.48 15.03 0.02
CA ILE A 65 7.77 16.05 0.81
C ILE A 65 8.69 17.20 1.25
N PRO A 66 9.88 16.97 1.83
CA PRO A 66 10.77 18.06 2.25
C PRO A 66 11.26 18.91 1.06
N LEU A 67 11.63 18.26 -0.05
CA LEU A 67 12.11 18.95 -1.26
C LEU A 67 11.01 19.79 -1.91
N PHE A 68 9.81 19.24 -2.02
CA PHE A 68 8.67 19.93 -2.61
C PHE A 68 8.22 21.10 -1.74
N SER A 69 8.05 20.89 -0.43
CA SER A 69 7.65 21.96 0.50
C SER A 69 8.69 23.09 0.53
N GLY A 70 9.98 22.78 0.57
CA GLY A 70 11.03 23.81 0.52
C GLY A 70 11.08 24.59 -0.79
N ARG A 71 10.78 23.95 -1.92
CA ARG A 71 10.66 24.67 -3.21
C ARG A 71 9.39 25.54 -3.26
N LEU A 72 8.28 25.05 -2.74
CA LEU A 72 7.03 25.79 -2.68
C LEU A 72 7.17 27.05 -1.82
N GLU A 73 7.87 26.96 -0.69
CA GLU A 73 8.10 28.09 0.22
C GLU A 73 9.07 29.15 -0.33
N SER A 74 9.95 28.79 -1.28
CA SER A 74 10.93 29.71 -1.88
C SER A 74 10.46 30.35 -3.19
N GLN A 75 9.49 29.77 -3.89
CA GLN A 75 9.02 30.23 -5.20
C GLN A 75 7.53 30.62 -5.24
N GLY A 76 6.76 30.34 -4.19
CA GLY A 76 5.37 30.75 -4.01
C GLY A 76 5.24 31.92 -3.05
#